data_AF-A0A6B1GDU1-F1
#
_entry.id   AF-A0A6B1GDU1-F1
#
_cell.length_a   1.000
_cell.length_b   1.000
_cell.length_c   1.000
_cell.angle_alpha   90.00
_cell.angle_beta   90.00
_cell.angle_gamma   90.00
#
_symmetry.space_group_name_H-M   'P 1'
#
loop_
_entity.id
_entity.type
_entity.pdbx_description
1 polymer ?
#
loop_
_entity_poly.entity_id
_entity_poly.type
_entity_poly.pdbx_seq_one_letter_code
_entity_poly.pdbx_strand_id
1 'polypeptide(L)' 'MSLLLDAGAFISLERNDLDVWHLVDVEHLVGRLPLTHGGVVAQVWRGGSGRQARLAKALLGANVVPLDDVLGRSAGLLLA' A
#
# COMPACT_ATOMS: atom_id res chain seq x y z
N MET A 1 8.60 -5.25 12.76
CA MET A 1 8.16 -5.76 11.45
C MET A 1 7.45 -4.62 10.74
N SER A 2 7.60 -4.49 9.42
CA SER A 2 6.93 -3.47 8.61
C SER A 2 5.66 -4.04 7.98
N LEU A 3 4.59 -3.24 7.91
CA LEU A 3 3.38 -3.58 7.14
C LEU A 3 3.60 -3.21 5.66
N LEU A 4 3.39 -4.15 4.74
CA LEU A 4 3.43 -3.91 3.29
C LEU A 4 2.02 -4.06 2.72
N LEU A 5 1.49 -3.01 2.09
CA LEU A 5 0.16 -2.99 1.49
C LEU A 5 0.23 -3.39 0.01
N ASP A 6 -0.54 -4.41 -0.36
CA ASP A 6 -0.76 -4.81 -1.76
C ASP A 6 -2.00 -4.10 -2.35
N ALA A 7 -2.35 -4.44 -3.59
CA ALA A 7 -3.51 -3.86 -4.25
C ALA A 7 -4.83 -4.23 -3.55
N GLY A 8 -4.94 -5.43 -2.99
CA GLY A 8 -6.14 -5.89 -2.29
C GLY A 8 -6.39 -5.09 -1.00
N ALA A 9 -5.33 -4.79 -0.26
CA ALA A 9 -5.39 -3.93 0.92
C ALA A 9 -5.91 -2.53 0.57
N PHE A 10 -5.37 -1.90 -0.48
CA PHE A 10 -5.85 -0.60 -0.94
C PHE A 10 -7.31 -0.62 -1.44
N ILE A 11 -7.73 -1.68 -2.13
CA ILE A 11 -9.13 -1.85 -2.53
C ILE A 11 -10.05 -1.97 -1.30
N SER A 12 -9.60 -2.67 -0.26
CA SER A 12 -10.34 -2.85 0.98
C SER A 12 -10.47 -1.53 1.76
N LEU A 13 -9.39 -0.74 1.82
CA LEU A 13 -9.40 0.61 2.40
C LEU A 13 -10.37 1.54 1.67
N GLU A 14 -10.42 1.52 0.33
CA GLU A 14 -11.40 2.30 -0.45
C GLU A 14 -12.85 1.87 -0.15
N ARG A 15 -13.07 0.57 0.06
CA ARG A 15 -14.34 -0.02 0.50
C ARG A 15 -14.68 0.24 1.96
N ASN A 16 -13.83 0.96 2.70
CA ASN A 16 -14.01 1.29 4.11
C ASN A 16 -14.03 0.05 5.02
N ASP A 17 -13.22 -0.96 4.70
CA ASP A 17 -13.00 -2.10 5.58
C ASP A 17 -12.24 -1.65 6.85
N LEU A 18 -12.94 -1.67 7.99
CA LEU A 18 -12.43 -1.14 9.24
C LEU A 18 -11.27 -1.96 9.81
N ASP A 19 -11.23 -3.26 9.54
CA ASP A 19 -10.15 -4.12 10.05
C ASP A 19 -8.84 -3.78 9.34
N VAL A 20 -8.88 -3.50 8.03
CA VAL A 20 -7.72 -3.06 7.28
C VAL A 20 -7.30 -1.64 7.68
N TRP A 21 -8.26 -0.74 7.95
CA TRP A 21 -7.94 0.59 8.50
C TRP A 21 -7.24 0.50 9.85
N HIS A 22 -7.68 -0.40 10.73
CA HIS A 22 -7.06 -0.59 12.03
C HIS A 22 -5.59 -1.03 11.92
N LEU A 23 -5.25 -1.89 10.95
CA LEU A 23 -3.84 -2.27 10.70
C LEU A 23 -2.98 -1.07 10.31
N VAL A 24 -3.52 -0.17 9.48
CA VAL A 24 -2.84 1.06 9.08
C VAL A 24 -2.69 2.01 10.28
N ASP A 25 -3.73 2.17 11.08
CA ASP A 25 -3.72 3.04 12.26
C ASP A 25 -2.71 2.54 13.32
N VAL A 26 -2.59 1.23 13.52
CA VAL A 26 -1.59 0.64 14.42
C VAL A 26 -0.16 1.01 14.02
N GLU A 27 0.17 0.98 12.74
CA GLU A 27 1.50 1.40 12.27
C GLU A 27 1.75 2.90 12.55
N HIS A 28 0.75 3.75 12.30
CA HIS A 28 0.85 5.18 12.58
C HIS A 28 1.04 5.47 14.07
N LEU A 29 0.32 4.75 14.95
CA LEU A 29 0.40 4.90 16.41
C LEU A 29 1.80 4.63 16.95
N VAL A 30 2.55 3.75 16.30
CA VAL A 30 3.95 3.44 16.65
C VAL A 30 4.97 4.21 15.81
N GLY A 31 4.52 5.29 15.15
CA GLY A 31 5.37 6.21 14.39
C GLY A 31 5.93 5.65 13.08
N ARG A 32 5.27 4.62 12.51
CA ARG A 32 5.65 4.02 11.23
C ARG A 32 4.59 4.29 10.18
N LEU A 33 5.00 4.26 8.91
CA LEU A 33 4.09 4.25 7.78
C LEU A 33 4.09 2.86 7.16
N PRO A 34 2.91 2.30 6.80
CA PRO A 34 2.86 1.14 5.92
C PRO A 34 3.63 1.42 4.63
N LEU A 35 4.30 0.40 4.11
CA LEU A 35 5.03 0.46 2.86
C LEU A 35 4.13 0.00 1.72
N THR A 36 4.43 0.45 0.49
CA THR A 36 3.94 -0.17 -0.73
C THR A 36 4.91 0.10 -1.89
N HIS A 37 4.59 -0.38 -3.09
CA HIS A 37 5.39 -0.16 -4.29
C HIS A 37 4.63 0.62 -5.37
N GLY A 38 5.37 1.34 -6.22
CA GLY A 38 4.79 2.06 -7.36
C GLY A 38 3.97 1.17 -8.30
N GLY A 39 4.37 -0.09 -8.46
CA GLY A 39 3.59 -1.09 -9.22
C GLY A 39 2.21 -1.37 -8.63
N VAL A 40 2.09 -1.39 -7.29
CA VAL A 40 0.80 -1.52 -6.60
C VAL A 40 -0.05 -0.27 -6.81
N VAL A 41 0.55 0.92 -6.72
CA VAL A 41 -0.15 2.18 -7.01
C VAL A 41 -0.72 2.19 -8.43
N ALA A 42 0.07 1.75 -9.42
CA ALA A 42 -0.38 1.62 -10.80
C ALA A 42 -1.56 0.63 -10.95
N GLN A 43 -1.60 -0.44 -10.14
CA GLN A 43 -2.73 -1.38 -10.14
C GLN A 43 -4.02 -0.78 -9.61
N VAL A 44 -3.99 0.20 -8.69
CA VAL A 44 -5.21 0.70 -8.01
C VAL A 44 -5.63 2.11 -8.40
N TRP A 45 -4.71 2.98 -8.82
CA TRP A 45 -5.03 4.37 -9.17
C TRP A 45 -5.72 4.46 -10.53
N ARG A 46 -6.84 5.20 -10.61
CA ARG A 46 -7.66 5.35 -11.83
C ARG A 46 -7.95 6.82 -12.16
N GLY A 47 -6.99 7.68 -11.88
CA GLY A 47 -7.06 9.11 -12.19
C GLY A 47 -7.57 9.99 -11.05
N GLY A 48 -7.83 9.42 -9.85
CA GLY A 48 -8.14 10.19 -8.65
C GLY A 48 -9.49 10.92 -8.69
N SER A 49 -10.31 10.69 -9.71
CA SER A 49 -11.63 11.29 -9.85
C SER A 49 -12.70 10.41 -9.17
N GLY A 50 -13.71 11.05 -8.57
CA GLY A 50 -14.86 10.36 -8.00
C GLY A 50 -14.55 9.47 -6.79
N ARG A 51 -14.76 8.15 -6.95
CA ARG A 51 -14.80 7.13 -5.88
C ARG A 51 -13.41 6.62 -5.46
N GLN A 52 -12.41 7.51 -5.35
CA GLN A 52 -11.05 7.14 -4.92
C GLN A 52 -10.54 8.00 -3.73
N ALA A 53 -11.46 8.62 -2.98
CA ALA A 53 -11.10 9.53 -1.89
C ALA A 53 -10.41 8.82 -0.72
N ARG A 54 -10.85 7.59 -0.38
CA ARG A 54 -10.24 6.81 0.70
C ARG A 54 -8.93 6.18 0.28
N LEU A 55 -8.81 5.77 -0.97
CA LEU A 55 -7.58 5.31 -1.60
C LEU A 55 -6.53 6.43 -1.59
N ALA A 56 -6.92 7.65 -1.98
CA ALA A 56 -6.03 8.80 -1.93
C ALA A 56 -5.55 9.07 -0.49
N LYS A 57 -6.45 9.01 0.49
CA LYS A 57 -6.10 9.12 1.91
C LYS A 57 -5.13 8.01 2.35
N ALA A 58 -5.39 6.76 1.97
CA ALA A 58 -4.54 5.62 2.32
C ALA A 58 -3.14 5.75 1.70
N LEU A 59 -3.05 6.18 0.44
CA LEU A 59 -1.77 6.43 -0.23
C LEU A 59 -0.99 7.59 0.40
N LEU A 60 -1.66 8.65 0.87
CA LEU A 60 -1.01 9.72 1.64
C LEU A 60 -0.43 9.23 2.97
N GLY A 61 -1.06 8.22 3.58
CA GLY A 61 -0.59 7.58 4.82
C GLY A 61 0.36 6.40 4.60
N ALA A 62 0.86 6.18 3.37
CA ALA A 62 1.77 5.10 3.06
C ALA A 62 3.07 5.63 2.45
N ASN A 63 4.17 4.92 2.69
CA ASN A 63 5.44 5.20 2.03
C ASN A 63 5.57 4.34 0.76
N VAL A 64 5.65 4.98 -0.40
CA VAL A 64 5.81 4.31 -1.69
C VAL A 64 7.29 4.12 -1.97
N VAL A 65 7.76 2.87 -1.88
CA VAL A 65 9.17 2.50 -2.09
C VAL A 65 9.35 1.92 -3.50
N PRO A 66 10.39 2.32 -4.25
CA PRO A 66 10.68 1.73 -5.56
C PRO A 66 10.93 0.22 -5.49
N LEU A 67 10.45 -0.50 -6.50
CA LEU A 67 10.89 -1.87 -6.79
C LEU A 67 11.97 -1.76 -7.89
N ASP A 68 13.22 -1.60 -7.48
CA ASP A 68 14.37 -1.42 -8.39
C ASP A 68 14.96 -2.77 -8.86
N ASP A 69 15.99 -2.73 -9.71
CA ASP A 69 16.62 -3.94 -10.26
C ASP A 69 17.19 -4.86 -9.16
N VAL A 70 17.81 -4.27 -8.12
CA VAL A 70 18.41 -5.03 -7.03
C VAL A 70 17.34 -5.73 -6.19
N LEU A 71 16.31 -5.00 -5.78
CA LEU A 71 15.20 -5.55 -5.02
C LEU A 71 14.39 -6.56 -5.85
N GLY A 72 14.18 -6.28 -7.14
CA GLY A 72 13.49 -7.17 -8.07
C GLY A 72 14.21 -8.51 -8.24
N ARG A 73 15.54 -8.51 -8.44
CA ARG A 73 16.34 -9.75 -8.50
C ARG A 73 16.28 -10.53 -7.19
N SER A 74 16.38 -9.83 -6.05
CA SER A 74 16.34 -10.45 -4.73
C SER A 74 14.99 -11.10 -4.45
N ALA A 75 13.89 -10.40 -4.77
CA ALA A 75 12.54 -10.93 -4.66
C ALA A 75 12.32 -12.14 -5.58
N GLY A 76 12.85 -12.11 -6.80
CA GLY A 76 12.75 -13.21 -7.76
C GLY A 76 13.32 -14.54 -7.26
N LEU A 77 14.34 -14.52 -6.39
CA LEU A 77 14.87 -15.73 -5.76
C LEU A 77 13.85 -16.45 -4.86
N LEU A 78 12.85 -15.73 -4.36
CA LEU A 78 11.78 -16.29 -3.51
C LEU A 78 10.64 -16.92 -4.34
N LEU A 79 10.64 -16.72 -5.65
CA LEU A 79 9.61 -17.23 -6.57
C LEU A 79 10.05 -18.51 -7.30
N ALA A 80 11.27 -18.97 -7.06
CA ALA A 80 11.89 -20.13 -7.69
C ALA A 80 11.61 -21.44 -6.93
#